data_AF-A0AAN4WSB0-F1
#
_entry.id   AF-A0AAN4WSB0-F1
#
_cell.length_a   1.000
_cell.length_b   1.000
_cell.length_c   1.000
_cell.angle_alpha   90.00
_cell.angle_beta   90.00
_cell.angle_gamma   90.00
#
_symmetry.space_group_name_H-M   'P 1'
#
loop_
_entity.id
_entity.type
_entity.pdbx_description
1 polymer ?
#
loop_
_entity_poly.entity_id
_entity_poly.type
_entity_poly.pdbx_seq_one_letter_code
_entity_poly.pdbx_strand_id
1 'polypeptide(L)'
;MLLQVGELARRTGLTVRTLHHYDEVGLLKPSGRSEAGYRLYSPSDVQRLHGIQTLRQMGLPLSDIAALLAGDGMAPEQIIGQQIRALDQQIAQATELRGRLSLLRDGLEAGAEPDMGDWLQALALMATYGKYFSAAELKHIFSHWHRIEADWLVVRDRVCQAMDEGLPIDAPAVQALAYRWMALMLHWMDGDMDLLERWGHMFRTEPSTQGRNHAPPGDMIRYIEGAIQLRMDLLLRYLDRDDLRRLGQVHHTQWQQLEQEVQQLLDQGIPPGHPQARDAAAHWDTLFATLCRNDAGLRAKLMRASASEPLLRAGSPLSEPVRHYLHAVPRLPVAAPSP
;
A
#
# COMPACT_ATOMS: atom_id res chain seq x y z
N MET A 1 -53.94 -34.54 -9.86
CA MET A 1 -53.42 -35.43 -10.92
C MET A 1 -51.96 -35.74 -10.62
N LEU A 2 -51.53 -37.00 -10.71
CA LEU A 2 -50.14 -37.41 -10.52
C LEU A 2 -49.40 -37.41 -11.87
N LEU A 3 -48.15 -36.96 -11.88
CA LEU A 3 -47.30 -36.90 -13.08
C LEU A 3 -46.27 -38.03 -13.05
N GLN A 4 -46.10 -38.73 -14.18
CA GLN A 4 -44.99 -39.66 -14.35
C GLN A 4 -43.67 -38.90 -14.53
N VAL A 5 -42.54 -39.51 -14.16
CA VAL A 5 -41.21 -38.89 -14.23
C VAL A 5 -40.87 -38.29 -15.60
N GLY A 6 -41.27 -38.93 -16.71
CA GLY A 6 -41.02 -38.43 -18.06
C GLY A 6 -41.85 -37.18 -18.41
N GLU A 7 -43.08 -37.10 -17.92
CA GLU A 7 -43.94 -35.93 -18.08
C GLU A 7 -43.45 -34.77 -17.21
N LEU A 8 -43.02 -35.07 -15.97
CA LEU A 8 -42.41 -34.09 -15.07
C LEU A 8 -41.15 -33.49 -15.67
N ALA A 9 -40.23 -34.34 -16.17
CA ALA A 9 -39.01 -33.95 -16.85
C ALA A 9 -39.28 -32.96 -18.00
N ARG A 10 -40.26 -33.27 -18.86
CA ARG A 10 -40.64 -32.41 -19.99
C ARG A 10 -41.18 -31.06 -19.53
N ARG A 11 -42.03 -31.04 -18.51
CA ARG A 11 -42.65 -29.80 -17.98
C ARG A 11 -41.67 -28.89 -17.25
N THR A 12 -40.68 -29.47 -16.57
CA THR A 12 -39.73 -28.70 -15.76
C THR A 12 -38.40 -28.45 -16.48
N GLY A 13 -38.25 -28.90 -17.74
CA GLY A 13 -37.00 -28.79 -18.50
C GLY A 13 -35.83 -29.57 -17.90
N LEU A 14 -36.10 -30.56 -17.04
CA LEU A 14 -35.06 -31.38 -16.41
C LEU A 14 -34.94 -32.72 -17.13
N THR A 15 -33.79 -33.35 -17.00
CA THR A 15 -33.64 -34.74 -17.47
C THR A 15 -34.24 -35.70 -16.46
N VAL A 16 -34.73 -36.85 -16.93
CA VAL A 16 -35.15 -37.96 -16.04
C VAL A 16 -34.00 -38.37 -15.11
N ARG A 17 -32.75 -38.33 -15.59
CA ARG A 17 -31.55 -38.57 -14.79
C ARG A 17 -31.41 -37.59 -13.63
N THR A 18 -31.67 -36.29 -13.85
CA THR A 18 -31.64 -35.28 -12.78
C THR A 18 -32.70 -35.56 -11.72
N LEU A 19 -33.91 -35.96 -12.12
CA LEU A 19 -34.99 -36.31 -11.19
C LEU A 19 -34.69 -37.59 -10.40
N HIS A 20 -34.07 -38.59 -11.03
CA HIS A 20 -33.59 -39.78 -10.31
C HIS A 20 -32.48 -39.43 -9.33
N HIS A 21 -31.54 -38.58 -9.70
CA HIS A 21 -30.51 -38.11 -8.80
C HIS A 21 -31.11 -37.38 -7.58
N TYR A 22 -32.12 -36.53 -7.79
CA TYR A 22 -32.81 -35.84 -6.69
C TYR A 22 -33.57 -36.80 -5.76
N ASP A 23 -34.11 -37.90 -6.28
CA ASP A 23 -34.70 -38.99 -5.48
C ASP A 23 -33.61 -39.72 -4.67
N GLU A 24 -32.50 -40.08 -5.30
CA GLU A 24 -31.35 -40.77 -4.67
C GLU A 24 -30.75 -39.97 -3.51
N VAL A 25 -30.56 -38.66 -3.68
CA VAL A 25 -30.04 -37.78 -2.61
C VAL A 25 -31.13 -37.31 -1.64
N GLY A 26 -32.37 -37.78 -1.80
CA GLY A 26 -33.49 -37.48 -0.92
C GLY A 26 -34.07 -36.06 -1.03
N LEU A 27 -33.64 -35.29 -2.03
CA LEU A 27 -34.05 -33.91 -2.25
C LEU A 27 -35.48 -33.79 -2.79
N LEU A 28 -35.88 -34.69 -3.70
CA LEU A 28 -37.23 -34.80 -4.24
C LEU A 28 -37.64 -36.29 -4.35
N LYS A 29 -38.47 -36.75 -3.41
CA LYS A 29 -39.00 -38.12 -3.42
C LYS A 29 -40.34 -38.18 -4.15
N PRO A 30 -40.61 -39.20 -4.96
CA PRO A 30 -41.90 -39.37 -5.60
C PRO A 30 -42.99 -39.68 -4.56
N SER A 31 -44.15 -39.03 -4.66
CA SER A 31 -45.31 -39.30 -3.80
C SER A 31 -45.88 -40.71 -3.94
N GLY A 32 -45.57 -41.42 -5.03
CA GLY A 32 -46.01 -42.80 -5.20
C GLY A 32 -45.38 -43.51 -6.38
N ARG A 33 -45.84 -44.74 -6.63
CA ARG A 33 -45.48 -45.52 -7.82
C ARG A 33 -46.75 -46.04 -8.48
N SER A 34 -46.76 -46.15 -9.81
CA SER A 34 -47.85 -46.81 -10.54
C SER A 34 -47.78 -48.32 -10.38
N GLU A 35 -48.84 -49.03 -10.78
CA GLU A 35 -48.88 -50.50 -10.80
C GLU A 35 -47.76 -51.11 -11.65
N ALA A 36 -47.34 -50.41 -12.71
CA ALA A 36 -46.21 -50.80 -13.56
C ALA A 36 -44.82 -50.35 -13.01
N GLY A 37 -44.76 -49.80 -11.78
CA GLY A 37 -43.51 -49.43 -11.09
C GLY A 37 -42.96 -48.04 -11.39
N TYR A 38 -43.63 -47.23 -12.22
CA TYR A 38 -43.18 -45.87 -12.58
C TYR A 38 -43.34 -44.89 -11.41
N ARG A 39 -42.38 -43.98 -11.23
CA ARG A 39 -42.44 -42.90 -10.24
C ARG A 39 -43.55 -41.90 -10.57
N LEU A 40 -44.36 -41.57 -9.56
CA LEU A 40 -45.48 -40.64 -9.63
C LEU A 40 -45.25 -39.45 -8.69
N TYR A 41 -45.40 -38.25 -9.23
CA TYR A 41 -45.19 -36.99 -8.53
C TYR A 41 -46.50 -36.21 -8.39
N SER A 42 -46.77 -35.72 -7.19
CA SER A 42 -47.95 -34.92 -6.87
C SER A 42 -47.75 -33.43 -7.20
N PRO A 43 -48.82 -32.62 -7.21
CA PRO A 43 -48.68 -31.17 -7.36
C PRO A 43 -47.77 -30.53 -6.31
N SER A 44 -47.74 -31.04 -5.07
CA SER A 44 -46.80 -30.57 -4.04
C SER A 44 -45.34 -30.90 -4.37
N ASP A 45 -45.09 -32.06 -4.99
CA ASP A 45 -43.75 -32.43 -5.45
C ASP A 45 -43.29 -31.48 -6.58
N VAL A 46 -44.20 -31.08 -7.47
CA VAL A 46 -43.91 -30.08 -8.51
C VAL A 46 -43.56 -28.72 -7.89
N GLN A 47 -44.30 -28.32 -6.85
CA GLN A 47 -44.04 -27.07 -6.14
C GLN A 47 -42.68 -27.09 -5.43
N ARG A 48 -42.34 -28.21 -4.77
CA ARG A 48 -41.03 -28.45 -4.16
C ARG A 48 -39.92 -28.40 -5.21
N LEU A 49 -40.12 -29.05 -6.35
CA LEU A 49 -39.18 -29.04 -7.47
C LEU A 49 -38.94 -27.64 -8.01
N HIS A 50 -39.98 -26.80 -8.10
CA HIS A 50 -39.82 -25.42 -8.51
C HIS A 50 -38.97 -24.62 -7.50
N GLY A 51 -39.20 -24.82 -6.18
CA GLY A 51 -38.35 -24.23 -5.13
C GLY A 51 -36.88 -24.67 -5.23
N ILE A 52 -36.63 -25.96 -5.48
CA ILE A 52 -35.27 -26.50 -5.72
C ILE A 52 -34.62 -25.80 -6.92
N GLN A 53 -35.35 -25.64 -8.02
CA GLN A 53 -34.83 -25.00 -9.23
C GLN A 53 -34.47 -23.53 -8.99
N THR A 54 -35.33 -22.77 -8.33
CA THR A 54 -35.10 -21.35 -8.03
C THR A 54 -33.88 -21.17 -7.13
N LEU A 55 -33.76 -21.94 -6.06
CA LEU A 55 -32.61 -21.86 -5.15
C LEU A 55 -31.30 -22.28 -5.83
N ARG A 56 -31.35 -23.26 -6.72
CA ARG A 56 -30.19 -23.66 -7.53
C ARG A 56 -29.78 -22.56 -8.51
N GLN A 57 -30.74 -21.84 -9.11
CA GLN A 57 -30.44 -20.68 -9.96
C GLN A 57 -29.78 -19.54 -9.18
N MET A 58 -30.08 -19.43 -7.88
CA MET A 58 -29.41 -18.49 -6.96
C MET A 58 -28.02 -18.96 -6.48
N GLY A 59 -27.55 -20.12 -6.96
CA GLY A 59 -26.20 -20.62 -6.70
C GLY A 59 -26.06 -21.43 -5.41
N LEU A 60 -27.16 -21.77 -4.72
CA LEU A 60 -27.08 -22.62 -3.51
C LEU A 60 -26.71 -24.07 -3.88
N PRO A 61 -25.83 -24.72 -3.12
CA PRO A 61 -25.53 -26.13 -3.31
C PRO A 61 -26.74 -27.00 -2.90
N LEU A 62 -26.86 -28.19 -3.50
CA LEU A 62 -28.01 -29.07 -3.29
C LEU A 62 -28.18 -29.51 -1.83
N SER A 63 -27.09 -29.58 -1.06
CA SER A 63 -27.11 -29.86 0.39
C SER A 63 -27.90 -28.81 1.17
N ASP A 64 -27.68 -27.54 0.84
CA ASP A 64 -28.25 -26.41 1.56
C ASP A 64 -29.71 -26.22 1.16
N ILE A 65 -30.02 -26.48 -0.12
CA ILE A 65 -31.40 -26.54 -0.62
C ILE A 65 -32.18 -27.66 0.10
N ALA A 66 -31.55 -28.82 0.33
CA ALA A 66 -32.19 -29.91 1.07
C ALA A 66 -32.50 -29.49 2.52
N ALA A 67 -31.55 -28.84 3.20
CA ALA A 67 -31.75 -28.35 4.56
C ALA A 67 -32.86 -27.29 4.66
N LEU A 68 -32.88 -26.32 3.74
CA LEU A 68 -33.92 -25.28 3.64
C LEU A 68 -35.32 -25.87 3.48
N LEU A 69 -35.46 -26.87 2.61
CA LEU A 69 -36.76 -27.47 2.28
C LEU A 69 -37.19 -28.56 3.26
N ALA A 70 -36.30 -29.05 4.11
CA ALA A 70 -36.62 -30.00 5.18
C ALA A 70 -37.15 -29.26 6.43
N GLY A 71 -36.72 -28.02 6.68
CA GLY A 71 -37.10 -27.26 7.87
C GLY A 71 -36.41 -27.74 9.17
N ASP A 72 -35.56 -28.76 9.07
CA ASP A 72 -34.90 -29.43 10.20
C ASP A 72 -33.45 -28.94 10.43
N GLY A 73 -33.09 -27.78 9.86
CA GLY A 73 -31.71 -27.31 9.76
C GLY A 73 -31.51 -25.85 10.14
N MET A 74 -30.37 -25.31 9.68
CA MET A 74 -29.99 -23.91 9.84
C MET A 74 -31.07 -22.97 9.27
N ALA A 75 -31.35 -21.85 9.96
CA ALA A 75 -32.41 -20.93 9.56
C ALA A 75 -32.16 -20.39 8.13
N PRO A 76 -33.21 -20.21 7.29
CA PRO A 76 -33.03 -19.79 5.91
C PRO A 76 -32.16 -18.54 5.71
N GLU A 77 -32.28 -17.58 6.61
CA GLU A 77 -31.50 -16.34 6.63
C GLU A 77 -30.00 -16.61 6.79
N GLN A 78 -29.62 -17.63 7.56
CA GLN A 78 -28.23 -18.01 7.78
C GLN A 78 -27.62 -18.70 6.56
N ILE A 79 -28.38 -19.58 5.88
CA ILE A 79 -27.93 -20.25 4.65
C ILE A 79 -27.75 -19.22 3.52
N ILE A 80 -28.75 -18.36 3.33
CA ILE A 80 -28.65 -17.26 2.35
C ILE A 80 -27.49 -16.32 2.69
N GLY A 81 -27.33 -15.97 3.97
CA GLY A 81 -26.21 -15.14 4.43
C GLY A 81 -24.83 -15.76 4.22
N GLN A 82 -24.70 -17.10 4.33
CA GLN A 82 -23.46 -17.80 3.98
C GLN A 82 -23.16 -17.74 2.49
N GLN A 83 -24.17 -17.97 1.64
CA GLN A 83 -24.01 -17.89 0.19
C GLN A 83 -23.63 -16.47 -0.26
N ILE A 84 -24.26 -15.43 0.31
CA ILE A 84 -23.90 -14.03 0.04
C ILE A 84 -22.43 -13.80 0.39
N ARG A 85 -21.97 -14.20 1.59
CA ARG A 85 -20.57 -14.05 1.99
C ARG A 85 -19.59 -14.79 1.07
N ALA A 86 -19.95 -15.99 0.61
CA ALA A 86 -19.13 -16.75 -0.32
C ALA A 86 -19.00 -16.04 -1.68
N LEU A 87 -20.10 -15.48 -2.18
CA LEU A 87 -20.11 -14.68 -3.41
C LEU A 87 -19.30 -13.39 -3.24
N ASP A 88 -19.43 -12.69 -2.12
CA ASP A 88 -18.65 -11.49 -1.82
C ASP A 88 -17.14 -11.80 -1.81
N GLN A 89 -16.74 -12.94 -1.24
CA GLN A 89 -15.34 -13.40 -1.27
C GLN A 89 -14.87 -13.70 -2.70
N GLN A 90 -15.70 -14.34 -3.53
CA GLN A 90 -15.37 -14.59 -4.94
C GLN A 90 -15.25 -13.29 -5.73
N ILE A 91 -16.13 -12.33 -5.50
CA ILE A 91 -16.09 -11.00 -6.13
C ILE A 91 -14.81 -10.27 -5.71
N ALA A 92 -14.45 -10.30 -4.43
CA ALA A 92 -13.22 -9.68 -3.95
C ALA A 92 -11.98 -10.29 -4.63
N GLN A 93 -11.89 -11.62 -4.69
CA GLN A 93 -10.80 -12.34 -5.37
C GLN A 93 -10.73 -12.02 -6.88
N ALA A 94 -11.88 -12.03 -7.56
CA ALA A 94 -11.96 -11.72 -8.98
C ALA A 94 -11.60 -10.25 -9.28
N THR A 95 -12.00 -9.32 -8.41
CA THR A 95 -11.67 -7.90 -8.52
C THR A 95 -10.18 -7.65 -8.37
N GLU A 96 -9.55 -8.31 -7.39
CA GLU A 96 -8.11 -8.25 -7.17
C GLU A 96 -7.34 -8.83 -8.36
N LEU A 97 -7.72 -10.01 -8.85
CA LEU A 97 -7.12 -10.60 -10.05
C LEU A 97 -7.24 -9.69 -11.27
N ARG A 98 -8.42 -9.11 -11.50
CA ARG A 98 -8.65 -8.13 -12.56
C ARG A 98 -7.72 -6.92 -12.40
N GLY A 99 -7.57 -6.40 -11.19
CA GLY A 99 -6.67 -5.30 -10.90
C GLY A 99 -5.21 -5.61 -11.27
N ARG A 100 -4.71 -6.81 -10.91
CA ARG A 100 -3.36 -7.27 -11.30
C ARG A 100 -3.20 -7.37 -12.81
N LEU A 101 -4.19 -7.94 -13.51
CA LEU A 101 -4.17 -8.03 -14.98
C LEU A 101 -4.18 -6.64 -15.64
N SER A 102 -4.91 -5.69 -15.07
CA SER A 102 -4.90 -4.30 -15.56
C SER A 102 -3.54 -3.63 -15.36
N LEU A 103 -2.89 -3.80 -14.22
CA LEU A 103 -1.53 -3.29 -14.00
C LEU A 103 -0.52 -3.86 -15.00
N LEU A 104 -0.59 -5.16 -15.25
CA LEU A 104 0.26 -5.84 -16.24
C LEU A 104 0.05 -5.29 -17.65
N ARG A 105 -1.20 -5.10 -18.06
CA ARG A 105 -1.53 -4.52 -19.36
C ARG A 105 -1.02 -3.08 -19.48
N ASP A 106 -1.28 -2.24 -18.47
CA ASP A 106 -0.88 -0.84 -18.49
C ASP A 106 0.67 -0.71 -18.55
N GLY A 107 1.40 -1.61 -17.88
CA GLY A 107 2.86 -1.71 -18.00
C GLY A 107 3.36 -2.09 -19.40
N LEU A 108 2.70 -3.05 -20.06
CA LEU A 108 3.00 -3.41 -21.45
C LEU A 108 2.75 -2.26 -22.43
N GLU A 109 1.64 -1.53 -22.25
CA GLU A 109 1.26 -0.40 -23.11
C GLU A 109 2.22 0.79 -22.97
N ALA A 110 2.85 0.96 -21.79
CA ALA A 110 3.82 2.01 -21.52
C ALA A 110 5.20 1.81 -22.18
N GLY A 111 5.36 0.77 -23.02
CA GLY A 111 6.61 0.51 -23.75
C GLY A 111 7.69 -0.15 -22.92
N ALA A 112 7.36 -0.70 -21.74
CA ALA A 112 8.21 -1.68 -21.09
C ALA A 112 8.14 -2.97 -21.92
N GLU A 113 9.01 -3.11 -22.93
CA GLU A 113 9.23 -4.38 -23.62
C GLU A 113 9.74 -5.37 -22.58
N PRO A 114 8.93 -6.32 -22.12
CA PRO A 114 9.46 -7.36 -21.27
C PRO A 114 10.22 -8.27 -22.21
N ASP A 115 11.53 -8.36 -22.04
CA ASP A 115 12.26 -9.54 -22.52
C ASP A 115 11.44 -10.76 -22.06
N MET A 116 11.19 -11.74 -22.93
CA MET A 116 10.32 -12.89 -22.59
C MET A 116 10.89 -13.68 -21.39
N GLY A 117 12.18 -13.55 -21.09
CA GLY A 117 12.81 -14.02 -19.86
C GLY A 117 12.40 -13.26 -18.60
N ASP A 118 11.95 -12.01 -18.74
CA ASP A 118 11.58 -11.05 -17.69
C ASP A 118 10.05 -11.00 -17.45
N TRP A 119 9.20 -11.39 -18.42
CA TRP A 119 7.74 -11.41 -18.24
C TRP A 119 7.25 -12.39 -17.18
N LEU A 120 7.77 -13.63 -17.19
CA LEU A 120 7.43 -14.63 -16.15
C LEU A 120 7.91 -14.17 -14.77
N GLN A 121 9.00 -13.40 -14.73
CA GLN A 121 9.53 -12.83 -13.50
C GLN A 121 8.68 -11.65 -13.03
N ALA A 122 8.23 -10.77 -13.93
CA ALA A 122 7.27 -9.71 -13.64
C ALA A 122 5.93 -10.27 -13.13
N LEU A 123 5.43 -11.35 -13.73
CA LEU A 123 4.25 -12.07 -13.25
C LEU A 123 4.46 -12.68 -11.86
N ALA A 124 5.59 -13.33 -11.62
CA ALA A 124 5.94 -13.86 -10.30
C ALA A 124 6.07 -12.74 -9.26
N LEU A 125 6.64 -11.60 -9.64
CA LEU A 125 6.78 -10.43 -8.79
C LEU A 125 5.42 -9.81 -8.44
N MET A 126 4.49 -9.72 -9.41
CA MET A 126 3.12 -9.30 -9.15
C MET A 126 2.38 -10.26 -8.20
N ALA A 127 2.64 -11.56 -8.30
CA ALA A 127 2.09 -12.53 -7.34
C ALA A 127 2.66 -12.32 -5.93
N THR A 128 3.96 -12.03 -5.81
CA THR A 128 4.60 -11.70 -4.53
C THR A 128 4.04 -10.42 -3.93
N TYR A 129 3.94 -9.34 -4.70
CA TYR A 129 3.34 -8.09 -4.25
C TYR A 129 1.89 -8.26 -3.81
N GLY A 130 1.14 -9.08 -4.53
CA GLY A 130 -0.24 -9.42 -4.22
C GLY A 130 -0.46 -10.17 -2.91
N LYS A 131 0.60 -10.62 -2.22
CA LYS A 131 0.50 -11.16 -0.85
C LYS A 131 0.43 -10.07 0.22
N TYR A 132 0.92 -8.87 -0.09
CA TYR A 132 1.09 -7.76 0.87
C TYR A 132 0.25 -6.52 0.53
N PHE A 133 -0.11 -6.37 -0.75
CA PHE A 133 -0.80 -5.20 -1.27
C PHE A 133 -1.95 -5.61 -2.19
N SER A 134 -3.03 -4.83 -2.12
CA SER A 134 -4.12 -4.84 -3.09
C SER A 134 -3.68 -4.23 -4.42
N ALA A 135 -4.42 -4.52 -5.48
CA ALA A 135 -4.17 -3.91 -6.78
C ALA A 135 -4.30 -2.37 -6.77
N ALA A 136 -5.17 -1.82 -5.91
CA ALA A 136 -5.32 -0.37 -5.78
C ALA A 136 -4.07 0.28 -5.16
N GLU A 137 -3.52 -0.34 -4.11
CA GLU A 137 -2.27 0.11 -3.48
C GLU A 137 -1.08 -0.04 -4.44
N LEU A 138 -0.98 -1.14 -5.17
CA LEU A 138 0.10 -1.31 -6.17
C LEU A 138 -0.01 -0.29 -7.30
N LYS A 139 -1.22 0.00 -7.78
CA LYS A 139 -1.43 1.09 -8.74
C LYS A 139 -0.95 2.42 -8.17
N HIS A 140 -1.30 2.72 -6.93
CA HIS A 140 -0.82 3.92 -6.25
C HIS A 140 0.72 3.93 -6.21
N ILE A 141 1.37 2.91 -5.66
CA ILE A 141 2.83 2.79 -5.52
C ILE A 141 3.54 3.00 -6.88
N PHE A 142 3.17 2.24 -7.91
CA PHE A 142 3.84 2.32 -9.20
C PHE A 142 3.55 3.61 -9.95
N SER A 143 2.32 4.15 -9.84
CA SER A 143 2.00 5.44 -10.47
C SER A 143 2.79 6.60 -9.88
N HIS A 144 3.29 6.50 -8.65
CA HIS A 144 4.08 7.56 -8.00
C HIS A 144 5.58 7.43 -8.27
N TRP A 145 6.04 6.29 -8.81
CA TRP A 145 7.47 6.02 -9.00
C TRP A 145 8.18 7.08 -9.84
N HIS A 146 7.58 7.50 -10.95
CA HIS A 146 8.15 8.49 -11.87
C HIS A 146 8.46 9.85 -11.19
N ARG A 147 7.83 10.15 -10.04
CA ARG A 147 8.09 11.39 -9.30
C ARG A 147 9.43 11.39 -8.57
N ILE A 148 9.90 10.21 -8.16
CA ILE A 148 11.14 10.05 -7.39
C ILE A 148 12.25 9.35 -8.17
N GLU A 149 11.95 8.74 -9.31
CA GLU A 149 12.87 7.86 -10.04
C GLU A 149 14.24 8.51 -10.30
N ALA A 150 14.28 9.75 -10.78
CA ALA A 150 15.53 10.46 -11.05
C ALA A 150 16.37 10.66 -9.77
N ASP A 151 15.74 11.10 -8.69
CA ASP A 151 16.43 11.33 -7.41
C ASP A 151 16.82 10.03 -6.71
N TRP A 152 16.01 8.99 -6.89
CA TRP A 152 16.27 7.66 -6.37
C TRP A 152 17.56 7.08 -6.94
N LEU A 153 17.75 7.15 -8.26
CA LEU A 153 18.97 6.65 -8.91
C LEU A 153 20.21 7.36 -8.34
N VAL A 154 20.14 8.68 -8.17
CA VAL A 154 21.24 9.46 -7.58
C VAL A 154 21.53 9.05 -6.13
N VAL A 155 20.49 8.85 -5.31
CA VAL A 155 20.68 8.42 -3.92
C VAL A 155 21.26 7.01 -3.87
N ARG A 156 20.67 6.07 -4.62
CA ARG A 156 21.12 4.67 -4.72
C ARG A 156 22.60 4.59 -5.10
N ASP A 157 23.01 5.30 -6.14
CA ASP A 157 24.39 5.24 -6.64
C ASP A 157 25.38 5.82 -5.64
N ARG A 158 24.98 6.87 -4.89
CA ARG A 158 25.79 7.39 -3.78
C ARG A 158 25.88 6.43 -2.59
N VAL A 159 24.83 5.66 -2.31
CA VAL A 159 24.91 4.62 -1.28
C VAL A 159 25.85 3.49 -1.73
N CYS A 160 25.78 3.06 -3.00
CA CYS A 160 26.76 2.12 -3.56
C CYS A 160 28.19 2.63 -3.34
N GLN A 161 28.46 3.87 -3.75
CA GLN A 161 29.79 4.46 -3.61
C GLN A 161 30.26 4.50 -2.14
N ALA A 162 29.39 4.89 -1.21
CA ALA A 162 29.73 4.91 0.21
C ALA A 162 30.06 3.50 0.76
N MET A 163 29.38 2.46 0.27
CA MET A 163 29.68 1.07 0.62
C MET A 163 31.00 0.61 0.02
N ASP A 164 31.28 0.95 -1.24
CA ASP A 164 32.54 0.62 -1.92
C ASP A 164 33.74 1.29 -1.26
N GLU A 165 33.57 2.52 -0.77
CA GLU A 165 34.55 3.26 0.03
C GLU A 165 34.67 2.74 1.48
N GLY A 166 33.79 1.84 1.91
CA GLY A 166 33.79 1.27 3.26
C GLY A 166 33.44 2.27 4.36
N LEU A 167 32.65 3.31 4.05
CA LEU A 167 32.27 4.33 5.02
C LEU A 167 31.41 3.73 6.13
N PRO A 168 31.65 4.06 7.41
CA PRO A 168 30.83 3.55 8.51
C PRO A 168 29.45 4.21 8.51
N ILE A 169 28.44 3.52 9.05
CA ILE A 169 27.04 3.97 9.03
C ILE A 169 26.79 5.27 9.80
N ASP A 170 27.67 5.65 10.72
CA ASP A 170 27.62 6.90 11.49
C ASP A 170 28.39 8.06 10.81
N ALA A 171 29.05 7.80 9.68
CA ALA A 171 29.75 8.82 8.92
C ALA A 171 28.79 9.93 8.47
N PRO A 172 29.20 11.21 8.52
CA PRO A 172 28.34 12.33 8.14
C PRO A 172 27.71 12.21 6.75
N ALA A 173 28.49 11.75 5.76
CA ALA A 173 28.03 11.54 4.39
C ALA A 173 26.93 10.47 4.31
N VAL A 174 27.10 9.36 5.06
CA VAL A 174 26.13 8.25 5.09
C VAL A 174 24.84 8.67 5.78
N GLN A 175 24.94 9.49 6.83
CA GLN A 175 23.78 10.03 7.54
C GLN A 175 22.98 11.04 6.71
N ALA A 176 23.65 11.81 5.84
CA ALA A 176 22.98 12.61 4.83
C ALA A 176 22.26 11.73 3.79
N LEU A 177 22.86 10.62 3.36
CA LEU A 177 22.20 9.65 2.47
C LEU A 177 21.00 8.99 3.14
N ALA A 178 21.11 8.59 4.42
CA ALA A 178 20.02 8.01 5.19
C ALA A 178 18.82 8.96 5.29
N TYR A 179 19.06 10.25 5.57
CA TYR A 179 18.01 11.26 5.56
C TYR A 179 17.34 11.39 4.18
N ARG A 180 18.14 11.49 3.10
CA ARG A 180 17.60 11.60 1.73
C ARG A 180 16.81 10.36 1.34
N TRP A 181 17.28 9.17 1.72
CA TRP A 181 16.58 7.91 1.50
C TRP A 181 15.21 7.92 2.17
N MET A 182 15.14 8.26 3.46
CA MET A 182 13.86 8.36 4.18
C MET A 182 12.92 9.38 3.52
N ALA A 183 13.43 10.54 3.14
CA ALA A 183 12.63 11.59 2.51
C ALA A 183 12.04 11.15 1.16
N LEU A 184 12.82 10.47 0.32
CA LEU A 184 12.34 9.94 -0.96
C LEU A 184 11.30 8.84 -0.77
N MET A 185 11.55 7.88 0.12
CA MET A 185 10.62 6.79 0.38
C MET A 185 9.29 7.30 0.94
N LEU A 186 9.33 8.31 1.81
CA LEU A 186 8.12 8.94 2.34
C LEU A 186 7.35 9.70 1.26
N HIS A 187 8.06 10.42 0.39
CA HIS A 187 7.44 11.15 -0.72
C HIS A 187 6.81 10.20 -1.75
N TRP A 188 7.48 9.09 -2.04
CA TRP A 188 6.98 8.05 -2.95
C TRP A 188 5.68 7.43 -2.47
N MET A 189 5.53 7.24 -1.16
CA MET A 189 4.34 6.69 -0.52
C MET A 189 3.29 7.75 -0.17
N ASP A 190 3.43 8.99 -0.68
CA ASP A 190 2.54 10.14 -0.39
C ASP A 190 2.34 10.40 1.12
N GLY A 191 3.33 10.04 1.92
CA GLY A 191 3.25 10.12 3.38
C GLY A 191 2.57 8.97 4.11
N ASP A 192 2.12 7.94 3.40
CA ASP A 192 1.55 6.75 4.01
C ASP A 192 2.64 5.90 4.68
N MET A 193 2.80 6.12 5.98
CA MET A 193 3.75 5.40 6.82
C MET A 193 3.43 3.92 6.96
N ASP A 194 2.15 3.54 6.93
CA ASP A 194 1.72 2.15 7.08
C ASP A 194 2.03 1.37 5.79
N LEU A 195 1.83 2.00 4.64
CA LEU A 195 2.23 1.46 3.33
C LEU A 195 3.75 1.32 3.24
N LEU A 196 4.50 2.33 3.69
CA LEU A 196 5.96 2.29 3.73
C LEU A 196 6.50 1.17 4.63
N GLU A 197 5.92 0.98 5.81
CA GLU A 197 6.30 -0.08 6.75
C GLU A 197 6.05 -1.47 6.14
N ARG A 198 4.88 -1.69 5.54
CA ARG A 198 4.58 -2.94 4.82
C ARG A 198 5.50 -3.17 3.63
N TRP A 199 5.84 -2.12 2.89
CA TRP A 199 6.80 -2.20 1.78
C TRP A 199 8.18 -2.66 2.28
N GLY A 200 8.70 -2.03 3.33
CA GLY A 200 9.96 -2.44 3.96
C GLY A 200 9.91 -3.88 4.49
N HIS A 201 8.79 -4.28 5.10
CA HIS A 201 8.61 -5.66 5.55
C HIS A 201 8.67 -6.66 4.39
N MET A 202 7.86 -6.45 3.35
CA MET A 202 7.84 -7.27 2.14
C MET A 202 9.24 -7.40 1.54
N PHE A 203 9.95 -6.28 1.38
CA PHE A 203 11.28 -6.24 0.77
C PHE A 203 12.33 -7.05 1.56
N ARG A 204 12.23 -7.06 2.89
CA ARG A 204 13.11 -7.87 3.76
C ARG A 204 12.76 -9.35 3.74
N THR A 205 11.48 -9.70 3.60
CA THR A 205 11.00 -11.09 3.64
C THR A 205 11.08 -11.81 2.30
N GLU A 206 11.10 -11.09 1.19
CA GLU A 206 11.02 -11.67 -0.16
C GLU A 206 12.29 -11.35 -0.98
N PRO A 207 13.35 -12.17 -0.90
CA PRO A 207 14.61 -11.93 -1.62
C PRO A 207 14.45 -11.78 -3.14
N SER A 208 13.37 -12.32 -3.72
CA SER A 208 13.05 -12.18 -5.14
C SER A 208 12.80 -10.74 -5.59
N THR A 209 12.56 -9.81 -4.66
CA THR A 209 12.32 -8.38 -4.96
C THR A 209 13.59 -7.52 -4.90
N GLN A 210 14.73 -8.09 -4.52
CA GLN A 210 15.98 -7.35 -4.28
C GLN A 210 16.87 -7.34 -5.53
N GLY A 211 17.59 -6.24 -5.75
CA GLY A 211 18.61 -6.13 -6.80
C GLY A 211 18.10 -6.14 -8.26
N ARG A 212 16.82 -5.81 -8.48
CA ARG A 212 16.15 -5.88 -9.80
C ARG A 212 15.39 -4.58 -10.09
N ASN A 213 15.26 -4.16 -11.35
CA ASN A 213 14.51 -2.96 -11.76
C ASN A 213 14.78 -1.74 -10.86
N HIS A 214 16.06 -1.39 -10.71
CA HIS A 214 16.53 -0.29 -9.85
C HIS A 214 16.31 -0.48 -8.34
N ALA A 215 15.74 -1.61 -7.91
CA ALA A 215 15.66 -1.97 -6.50
C ALA A 215 17.06 -2.29 -5.95
N PRO A 216 17.36 -1.84 -4.72
CA PRO A 216 18.65 -2.01 -4.10
C PRO A 216 18.89 -3.48 -3.76
N PRO A 217 20.15 -3.93 -3.74
CA PRO A 217 20.48 -5.23 -3.20
C PRO A 217 20.27 -5.24 -1.68
N GLY A 218 20.07 -6.44 -1.11
CA GLY A 218 19.70 -6.59 0.30
C GLY A 218 20.78 -6.13 1.30
N ASP A 219 22.05 -6.15 0.91
CA ASP A 219 23.16 -5.58 1.68
C ASP A 219 23.12 -4.06 1.75
N MET A 220 22.80 -3.38 0.64
CA MET A 220 22.58 -1.93 0.63
C MET A 220 21.43 -1.53 1.55
N ILE A 221 20.32 -2.28 1.52
CA ILE A 221 19.20 -2.04 2.45
C ILE A 221 19.66 -2.15 3.89
N ARG A 222 20.36 -3.23 4.26
CA ARG A 222 20.85 -3.39 5.64
C ARG A 222 21.80 -2.26 6.05
N TYR A 223 22.65 -1.82 5.13
CA TYR A 223 23.57 -0.71 5.36
C TYR A 223 22.83 0.60 5.64
N ILE A 224 21.90 0.99 4.76
CA ILE A 224 21.15 2.25 4.91
C ILE A 224 20.15 2.20 6.06
N GLU A 225 19.49 1.05 6.30
CA GLU A 225 18.59 0.85 7.44
C GLU A 225 19.35 0.97 8.77
N GLY A 226 20.60 0.48 8.86
CA GLY A 226 21.45 0.68 10.03
C GLY A 226 21.72 2.16 10.30
N ALA A 227 22.02 2.93 9.25
CA ALA A 227 22.21 4.37 9.36
C ALA A 227 20.91 5.11 9.77
N ILE A 228 19.77 4.72 9.19
CA ILE A 228 18.44 5.24 9.54
C ILE A 228 18.09 4.92 11.00
N GLN A 229 18.37 3.71 11.47
CA GLN A 229 18.07 3.30 12.84
C GLN A 229 18.86 4.15 13.85
N LEU A 230 20.16 4.36 13.63
CA LEU A 230 20.98 5.26 14.45
C LEU A 230 20.37 6.66 14.52
N ARG A 231 19.96 7.21 13.37
CA ARG A 231 19.31 8.51 13.29
C ARG A 231 18.01 8.54 14.10
N MET A 232 17.19 7.48 13.97
CA MET A 232 15.91 7.40 14.65
C MET A 232 16.06 7.26 16.16
N ASP A 233 17.01 6.48 16.63
CA ASP A 233 17.30 6.31 18.05
C ASP A 233 17.70 7.64 18.70
N LEU A 234 18.45 8.49 17.97
CA LEU A 234 18.79 9.83 18.44
C LEU A 234 17.57 10.76 18.46
N LEU A 235 16.74 10.75 17.42
CA LEU A 235 15.51 11.55 17.38
C LEU A 235 14.55 11.17 18.52
N LEU A 236 14.42 9.88 18.81
CA LEU A 236 13.55 9.36 19.87
C LEU A 236 13.97 9.76 21.29
N ARG A 237 15.19 10.30 21.48
CA ARG A 237 15.60 10.92 22.75
C ARG A 237 14.93 12.26 23.01
N TYR A 238 14.43 12.91 21.96
CA TYR A 238 13.88 14.26 22.00
C TYR A 238 12.41 14.34 21.55
N LEU A 239 11.99 13.42 20.67
CA LEU A 239 10.64 13.32 20.13
C LEU A 239 10.03 11.96 20.49
N ASP A 240 8.76 11.93 20.85
CA ASP A 240 8.02 10.68 20.98
C ASP A 240 7.45 10.21 19.62
N ARG A 241 6.83 9.02 19.58
CA ARG A 241 6.27 8.47 18.34
C ARG A 241 5.11 9.30 17.80
N ASP A 242 4.35 9.98 18.66
CA ASP A 242 3.24 10.81 18.24
C ASP A 242 3.71 12.18 17.73
N ASP A 243 4.82 12.70 18.25
CA ASP A 243 5.52 13.85 17.69
C ASP A 243 5.96 13.54 16.24
N LEU A 244 6.60 12.39 16.01
CA LEU A 244 7.06 11.98 14.67
C LEU A 244 5.91 11.85 13.68
N ARG A 245 4.76 11.29 14.10
CA ARG A 245 3.55 11.18 13.27
C ARG A 245 2.92 12.53 12.93
N ARG A 246 3.09 13.54 13.79
CA ARG A 246 2.56 14.89 13.58
C ARG A 246 3.42 15.74 12.64
N LEU A 247 4.64 15.31 12.32
CA LEU A 247 5.48 16.03 11.37
C LEU A 247 4.79 16.14 10.02
N GLY A 248 4.86 17.34 9.45
CA GLY A 248 4.52 17.60 8.06
C GLY A 248 5.62 17.11 7.13
N GLN A 249 5.48 17.45 5.86
CA GLN A 249 6.43 17.10 4.82
C GLN A 249 6.86 18.34 4.07
N VAL A 250 8.15 18.40 3.75
CA VAL A 250 8.73 19.42 2.89
C VAL A 250 9.53 18.69 1.84
N HIS A 251 9.27 19.00 0.58
CA HIS A 251 9.93 18.31 -0.52
C HIS A 251 11.43 18.65 -0.50
N HIS A 252 12.29 17.67 -0.79
CA HIS A 252 13.74 17.86 -0.70
C HIS A 252 14.26 18.96 -1.64
N THR A 253 13.60 19.19 -2.79
CA THR A 253 13.95 20.28 -3.71
C THR A 253 13.74 21.66 -3.11
N GLN A 254 12.76 21.84 -2.20
CA GLN A 254 12.54 23.11 -1.52
C GLN A 254 13.69 23.42 -0.56
N TRP A 255 14.22 22.39 0.12
CA TRP A 255 15.43 22.54 0.92
C TRP A 255 16.67 22.81 0.07
N GLN A 256 16.81 22.15 -1.08
CA GLN A 256 17.91 22.43 -2.01
C GLN A 256 17.85 23.84 -2.59
N GLN A 257 16.65 24.35 -2.86
CA GLN A 257 16.47 25.73 -3.31
C GLN A 257 16.95 26.70 -2.23
N LEU A 258 16.54 26.52 -0.98
CA LEU A 258 17.03 27.34 0.14
C LEU A 258 18.55 27.23 0.32
N GLU A 259 19.12 26.02 0.18
CA GLU A 259 20.57 25.81 0.21
C GLU A 259 21.28 26.64 -0.86
N GLN A 260 20.80 26.59 -2.11
CA GLN A 260 21.37 27.36 -3.22
C GLN A 260 21.23 28.86 -3.03
N GLU A 261 20.07 29.32 -2.56
CA GLU A 261 19.81 30.74 -2.26
C GLU A 261 20.81 31.27 -1.23
N VAL A 262 20.98 30.56 -0.11
CA VAL A 262 21.92 30.99 0.95
C VAL A 262 23.37 30.85 0.51
N GLN A 263 23.71 29.80 -0.25
CA GLN A 263 25.06 29.65 -0.78
C GLN A 263 25.42 30.80 -1.73
N GLN A 264 24.50 31.27 -2.57
CA GLN A 264 24.72 32.46 -3.39
C GLN A 264 24.95 33.73 -2.56
N LEU A 265 24.23 33.90 -1.45
CA LEU A 265 24.46 35.02 -0.52
C LEU A 265 25.84 34.95 0.13
N LEU A 266 26.28 33.75 0.51
CA LEU A 266 27.62 33.50 1.05
C LEU A 266 28.71 33.80 0.02
N ASP A 267 28.54 33.31 -1.21
CA ASP A 267 29.50 33.50 -2.31
C ASP A 267 29.63 34.99 -2.69
N GLN A 268 28.54 35.75 -2.56
CA GLN A 268 28.50 37.21 -2.78
C GLN A 268 28.98 38.02 -1.56
N GLY A 269 29.27 37.37 -0.44
CA GLY A 269 29.70 38.03 0.80
C GLY A 269 28.63 38.90 1.46
N ILE A 270 27.35 38.61 1.23
CA ILE A 270 26.23 39.40 1.76
C ILE A 270 26.13 39.18 3.28
N PRO A 271 26.16 40.24 4.11
CA PRO A 271 26.12 40.09 5.57
C PRO A 271 24.73 39.65 6.05
N PRO A 272 24.61 38.90 7.18
CA PRO A 272 23.34 38.39 7.70
C PRO A 272 22.27 39.45 8.03
N GLY A 273 22.66 40.72 8.21
CA GLY A 273 21.73 41.83 8.44
C GLY A 273 21.05 42.37 7.15
N HIS A 274 21.49 41.93 5.98
CA HIS A 274 20.98 42.41 4.69
C HIS A 274 19.50 41.98 4.46
N PRO A 275 18.66 42.77 3.76
CA PRO A 275 17.29 42.36 3.42
C PRO A 275 17.19 40.98 2.78
N GLN A 276 18.06 40.64 1.82
CA GLN A 276 18.04 39.33 1.16
C GLN A 276 18.34 38.17 2.13
N ALA A 277 19.18 38.39 3.14
CA ALA A 277 19.45 37.39 4.18
C ALA A 277 18.22 37.16 5.06
N ARG A 278 17.44 38.22 5.31
CA ARG A 278 16.15 38.13 6.01
C ARG A 278 15.10 37.40 5.18
N ASP A 279 15.07 37.60 3.87
CA ASP A 279 14.17 36.86 2.97
C ASP A 279 14.49 35.35 2.99
N ALA A 280 15.77 34.98 2.92
CA ALA A 280 16.19 33.58 3.04
C ALA A 280 15.86 32.97 4.42
N ALA A 281 16.01 33.74 5.50
CA ALA A 281 15.61 33.30 6.84
C ALA A 281 14.08 33.14 6.98
N ALA A 282 13.29 33.98 6.31
CA ALA A 282 11.83 33.84 6.25
C ALA A 282 11.43 32.59 5.44
N HIS A 283 12.10 32.32 4.32
CA HIS A 283 11.91 31.08 3.57
C HIS A 283 12.21 29.85 4.44
N TRP A 284 13.34 29.85 5.16
CA TRP A 284 13.68 28.80 6.12
C TRP A 284 12.58 28.61 7.18
N ASP A 285 12.00 29.70 7.69
CA ASP A 285 10.89 29.64 8.64
C ASP A 285 9.63 29.02 8.05
N THR A 286 9.27 29.38 6.83
CA THR A 286 8.14 28.78 6.12
C THR A 286 8.32 27.28 5.95
N LEU A 287 9.52 26.82 5.57
CA LEU A 287 9.79 25.39 5.44
C LEU A 287 9.69 24.67 6.80
N PHE A 288 10.27 25.23 7.86
CA PHE A 288 10.15 24.65 9.21
C PHE A 288 8.72 24.69 9.74
N ALA A 289 7.94 25.73 9.42
CA ALA A 289 6.54 25.86 9.78
C ALA A 289 5.71 24.76 9.10
N THR A 290 5.95 24.47 7.82
CA THR A 290 5.35 23.35 7.11
C THR A 290 5.76 22.01 7.72
N LEU A 291 7.06 21.80 7.97
CA LEU A 291 7.58 20.58 8.58
C LEU A 291 6.99 20.31 9.98
N CYS A 292 6.78 21.36 10.78
CA CYS A 292 6.23 21.23 12.13
C CYS A 292 4.72 21.43 12.17
N ARG A 293 4.05 21.62 11.02
CA ARG A 293 2.63 22.02 10.94
C ARG A 293 2.25 23.20 11.87
N ASN A 294 3.13 24.20 11.94
CA ASN A 294 3.04 25.35 12.84
C ASN A 294 3.10 25.03 14.35
N ASP A 295 3.49 23.82 14.75
CA ASP A 295 3.69 23.46 16.15
C ASP A 295 5.05 23.97 16.67
N ALA A 296 5.00 24.98 17.53
CA ALA A 296 6.19 25.58 18.13
C ALA A 296 6.94 24.62 19.07
N GLY A 297 6.25 23.68 19.72
CA GLY A 297 6.85 22.67 20.58
C GLY A 297 7.64 21.65 19.79
N LEU A 298 7.08 21.14 18.68
CA LEU A 298 7.80 20.26 17.75
C LEU A 298 9.02 20.95 17.16
N ARG A 299 8.89 22.21 16.76
CA ARG A 299 10.02 23.00 16.27
C ARG A 299 11.12 23.09 17.32
N ALA A 300 10.80 23.43 18.57
CA ALA A 300 11.79 23.52 19.64
C ALA A 300 12.51 22.19 19.90
N LYS A 301 11.77 21.07 19.92
CA LYS A 301 12.33 19.72 20.07
C LYS A 301 13.31 19.38 18.94
N LEU A 302 12.93 19.61 17.68
CA LEU A 302 13.79 19.37 16.50
C LEU A 302 15.05 20.24 16.51
N MET A 303 14.91 21.52 16.84
CA MET A 303 16.06 22.42 16.94
C MET A 303 17.01 22.01 18.05
N ARG A 304 16.48 21.56 19.20
CA ARG A 304 17.29 21.04 20.31
C ARG A 304 18.01 19.74 19.95
N ALA A 305 17.32 18.81 19.29
CA ALA A 305 17.90 17.56 18.82
C ALA A 305 19.06 17.84 17.84
N SER A 306 18.82 18.69 16.85
CA SER A 306 19.85 19.12 15.89
C SER A 306 21.03 19.81 16.59
N ALA A 307 20.79 20.74 17.52
CA ALA A 307 21.88 21.43 18.21
C ALA A 307 22.76 20.48 19.06
N SER A 308 22.14 19.45 19.66
CA SER A 308 22.81 18.55 20.61
C SER A 308 23.51 17.38 19.94
N GLU A 309 22.99 16.90 18.80
CA GLU A 309 23.43 15.65 18.17
C GLU A 309 24.18 15.94 16.85
N PRO A 310 25.53 15.81 16.80
CA PRO A 310 26.32 16.03 15.59
C PRO A 310 25.86 15.21 14.38
N LEU A 311 25.43 13.98 14.65
CA LEU A 311 24.99 13.02 13.63
C LEU A 311 23.66 13.43 12.98
N LEU A 312 22.74 14.04 13.76
CA LEU A 312 21.52 14.64 13.21
C LEU A 312 21.82 15.87 12.34
N ARG A 313 22.81 16.69 12.71
CA ARG A 313 23.30 17.83 11.90
C ARG A 313 23.95 17.40 10.61
N ALA A 314 24.73 16.32 10.65
CA ALA A 314 25.35 15.78 9.46
C ALA A 314 24.30 15.35 8.41
N GLY A 315 23.22 14.71 8.86
CA GLY A 315 22.08 14.38 8.01
C GLY A 315 21.03 15.48 7.89
N SER A 316 21.41 16.75 8.04
CA SER A 316 20.51 17.88 7.81
C SER A 316 20.36 18.14 6.31
N PRO A 317 19.19 18.59 5.83
CA PRO A 317 19.02 18.98 4.44
C PRO A 317 19.86 20.19 4.01
N LEU A 318 20.30 21.03 4.96
CA LEU A 318 21.12 22.21 4.70
C LEU A 318 22.57 21.98 5.14
N SER A 319 23.56 22.54 4.45
CA SER A 319 24.97 22.41 4.83
C SER A 319 25.31 23.20 6.10
N GLU A 320 26.47 22.89 6.71
CA GLU A 320 26.92 23.60 7.91
C GLU A 320 27.10 25.11 7.71
N PRO A 321 27.76 25.59 6.62
CA PRO A 321 27.88 27.02 6.35
C PRO A 321 26.53 27.71 6.22
N VAL A 322 25.58 27.11 5.49
CA VAL A 322 24.24 27.66 5.28
C VAL A 322 23.46 27.74 6.59
N ARG A 323 23.50 26.69 7.42
CA ARG A 323 22.85 26.72 8.74
C ARG A 323 23.44 27.80 9.64
N HIS A 324 24.77 27.91 9.69
CA HIS A 324 25.43 28.92 10.51
C HIS A 324 25.06 30.34 10.06
N TYR A 325 25.00 30.57 8.74
CA TYR A 325 24.54 31.83 8.17
C TYR A 325 23.10 32.16 8.57
N LEU A 326 22.16 31.23 8.38
CA LEU A 326 20.74 31.41 8.73
C LEU A 326 20.52 31.66 10.22
N HIS A 327 21.34 31.05 11.08
CA HIS A 327 21.32 31.29 12.52
C HIS A 327 21.85 32.68 12.92
N ALA A 328 22.73 33.27 12.11
CA ALA A 328 23.27 34.61 12.35
C ALA A 328 22.35 35.74 11.84
N VAL A 329 21.31 35.42 11.05
CA VAL A 329 20.35 36.42 10.54
C VAL A 329 19.48 36.96 11.70
N PRO A 330 19.45 38.29 11.92
CA PRO A 330 18.60 38.88 12.95
C PRO A 330 17.12 38.63 12.67
N ARG A 331 16.43 37.95 13.60
CA ARG A 331 14.98 37.81 13.58
C ARG A 331 14.35 39.11 14.09
N LEU A 332 13.60 39.82 13.25
CA LEU A 332 12.80 40.95 13.73
C LEU A 332 11.75 40.42 14.72
N PRO A 333 11.54 41.07 15.89
CA PRO A 333 10.44 40.73 16.76
C PRO A 333 9.13 40.89 15.99
N VAL A 334 8.28 39.86 16.03
CA VAL A 334 6.90 39.95 15.51
C VAL A 334 6.25 41.12 16.22
N ALA A 335 5.84 42.14 15.47
CA ALA A 335 5.14 43.28 16.04
C ALA A 335 3.93 42.76 16.82
N ALA A 336 3.87 43.08 18.12
CA ALA A 336 2.70 42.78 18.93
C ALA A 336 1.45 43.37 18.25
N PRO A 337 0.31 42.67 18.25
CA PRO A 337 -0.91 43.25 17.71
C PRO A 337 -1.20 44.55 18.47
N SER A 338 -1.35 45.65 17.72
CA SER A 338 -1.72 46.95 18.26
C SER A 338 -3.01 46.83 19.09
N PRO A 339 -3.10 47.51 20.25
CA PRO A 339 -4.18 47.34 21.23
C PRO A 339 -5.57 47.72 20.70
#